data_AF-A0A7S3T522-F1
#
_entry.id   AF-A0A7S3T522-F1
#
_cell.length_a   1.000
_cell.length_b   1.000
_cell.length_c   1.000
_cell.angle_alpha   90.00
_cell.angle_beta   90.00
_cell.angle_gamma   90.00
#
_symmetry.space_group_name_H-M   'P 1'
#
loop_
_entity.id
_entity.type
_entity.pdbx_description
1 polymer ?
#
loop_
_entity_poly.entity_id
_entity_poly.type
_entity_poly.pdbx_seq_one_letter_code
_entity_poly.pdbx_strand_id
1 'polypeptide(L)'
;QLLALRGAGRAEDGRPQADSKADIKSDRSTKADEDEDEDEEEDEEDDVADVMPEPPKFNRGPRQSVSAEAYGQWNVKAAFSAPVYEKTVEQKSRIEKSIEQVFLFQALDKEEMNTVVLAFKEKT
;
A
#
# COMPACT_ATOMS: atom_id res chain seq x y z
N GLN A 1 59.51 36.69 25.49
CA GLN A 1 58.52 37.61 26.08
C GLN A 1 57.18 37.21 25.47
N LEU A 2 56.29 36.43 26.08
CA LEU A 2 55.60 36.54 27.36
C LEU A 2 54.69 37.78 27.40
N LEU A 3 53.43 37.61 26.98
CA LEU A 3 52.27 38.14 27.70
C LEU A 3 50.98 37.41 27.31
N ALA A 4 50.39 36.74 28.28
CA ALA A 4 49.01 36.25 28.30
C ALA A 4 48.13 37.29 29.02
N LEU A 5 46.88 37.45 28.60
CA LEU A 5 45.74 37.98 29.37
C LEU A 5 44.46 37.48 28.63
N ARG A 6 43.78 36.43 29.09
CA ARG A 6 42.78 36.32 30.17
C ARG A 6 41.39 36.86 29.79
N GLY A 7 40.41 35.94 29.77
CA GLY A 7 38.96 36.15 29.82
C GLY A 7 38.25 34.88 29.35
N ALA A 8 38.02 33.87 30.19
CA ALA A 8 36.78 33.65 30.96
C ALA A 8 35.54 33.77 30.05
N GLY A 9 34.78 32.75 29.67
CA GLY A 9 34.42 31.49 30.32
C GLY A 9 32.89 31.44 30.40
N ARG A 10 32.22 30.47 29.78
CA ARG A 10 30.96 29.90 30.28
C ARG A 10 30.61 28.61 29.53
N ALA A 11 30.45 27.56 30.30
CA ALA A 11 29.92 26.27 29.91
C ALA A 11 28.37 26.29 29.94
N GLU A 12 27.82 25.16 29.46
CA GLU A 12 26.48 24.62 29.67
C GLU A 12 25.31 25.09 28.77
N ASP A 13 24.74 24.05 28.13
CA ASP A 13 23.31 23.73 28.02
C ASP A 13 22.39 24.38 26.98
N GLY A 14 21.65 23.49 26.30
CA GLY A 14 20.31 23.80 25.82
C GLY A 14 19.99 23.34 24.39
N ARG A 15 19.81 22.03 24.17
CA ARG A 15 18.94 21.56 23.08
C ARG A 15 17.51 21.99 23.41
N PRO A 16 16.76 22.67 22.51
CA PRO A 16 15.32 22.76 22.70
C PRO A 16 14.69 21.42 22.28
N GLN A 17 14.38 20.58 23.25
CA GLN A 17 13.24 19.67 23.15
C GLN A 17 11.98 20.53 23.21
N ALA A 18 11.14 20.44 22.18
CA ALA A 18 9.77 20.89 22.24
C ALA A 18 8.89 19.75 21.72
N ASP A 19 8.51 18.88 22.66
CA ASP A 19 7.35 18.02 22.53
C ASP A 19 6.10 18.91 22.38
N SER A 20 5.53 18.96 21.18
CA SER A 20 4.16 19.43 21.00
C SER A 20 3.32 18.26 20.47
N LYS A 21 2.82 17.50 21.44
CA LYS A 21 1.71 16.55 21.28
C LYS A 21 0.48 17.37 20.88
N ALA A 22 0.19 17.43 19.58
CA ALA A 22 -1.01 18.08 19.06
C ALA A 22 -2.12 17.03 18.94
N ASP A 23 -3.01 17.02 19.93
CA ASP A 23 -4.26 16.26 19.94
C ASP A 23 -5.19 16.76 18.82
N ILE A 24 -5.19 16.08 17.67
CA ILE A 24 -6.17 16.33 16.61
C ILE A 24 -7.47 15.61 17.00
N LYS A 25 -8.34 16.32 17.73
CA LYS A 25 -9.77 15.99 17.85
C LYS A 25 -10.54 16.80 16.81
N SER A 26 -10.76 16.25 15.62
CA SER A 26 -11.68 16.84 14.64
C SER A 26 -13.05 16.17 14.75
N ASP A 27 -13.90 16.82 15.55
CA ASP A 27 -15.34 17.03 15.36
C ASP A 27 -16.11 15.99 14.51
N ARG A 28 -16.77 15.07 15.21
CA ARG A 28 -17.83 14.19 14.67
C ARG A 28 -19.15 14.94 14.81
N SER A 29 -19.50 15.73 13.79
CA SER A 29 -20.78 16.43 13.74
C SER A 29 -21.92 15.42 13.53
N THR A 30 -22.71 15.20 14.58
CA THR A 30 -23.96 14.45 14.56
C THR A 30 -25.07 15.39 14.06
N LYS A 31 -25.55 15.20 12.84
CA LYS A 31 -26.82 15.78 12.38
C LYS A 31 -27.88 14.69 12.50
N ALA A 32 -28.74 14.84 13.50
CA ALA A 32 -30.04 14.20 13.56
C ALA A 32 -30.95 14.96 12.59
N ASP A 33 -31.59 14.25 11.68
CA ASP A 33 -32.79 14.72 10.98
C ASP A 33 -33.92 13.79 11.42
N GLU A 34 -34.96 14.43 11.95
CA GLU A 34 -36.18 13.85 12.52
C GLU A 34 -37.15 13.41 11.42
N ASP A 35 -38.04 12.52 11.85
CA ASP A 35 -39.05 11.77 11.12
C ASP A 35 -40.03 12.60 10.26
N GLU A 36 -40.36 12.07 9.07
CA GLU A 36 -41.63 12.31 8.38
C GLU A 36 -42.28 10.95 8.10
N ASP A 37 -43.28 10.62 8.93
CA ASP A 37 -44.25 9.54 8.74
C ASP A 37 -45.23 9.96 7.63
N GLU A 38 -45.19 9.28 6.48
CA GLU A 38 -46.29 9.24 5.51
C GLU A 38 -46.79 7.79 5.42
N ASP A 39 -47.88 7.52 6.14
CA ASP A 39 -48.76 6.37 5.96
C ASP A 39 -49.47 6.51 4.60
N GLU A 40 -49.36 5.52 3.70
CA GLU A 40 -50.38 5.27 2.68
C GLU A 40 -50.30 3.83 2.10
N GLU A 41 -51.35 3.06 2.44
CA GLU A 41 -52.05 2.00 1.68
C GLU A 41 -51.37 0.62 1.50
N GLU A 42 -51.90 -0.37 2.22
CA GLU A 42 -51.69 -1.81 1.99
C GLU A 42 -52.32 -2.25 0.65
N ASP A 43 -51.51 -2.39 -0.39
CA ASP A 43 -51.83 -3.28 -1.51
C ASP A 43 -51.45 -4.72 -1.11
N GLU A 44 -52.44 -5.49 -0.66
CA GLU A 44 -52.38 -6.95 -0.49
C GLU A 44 -52.28 -7.63 -1.88
N GLU A 45 -51.14 -7.50 -2.56
CA GLU A 45 -50.81 -8.34 -3.70
C GLU A 45 -49.78 -9.40 -3.28
N ASP A 46 -50.15 -10.66 -3.55
CA ASP A 46 -49.50 -11.92 -3.20
C ASP A 46 -48.06 -12.05 -3.73
N ASP A 47 -47.13 -11.30 -3.11
CA ASP A 47 -45.69 -11.47 -3.31
C ASP A 47 -45.20 -12.56 -2.35
N VAL A 48 -45.30 -13.81 -2.79
CA VAL A 48 -44.46 -14.90 -2.28
C VAL A 48 -43.00 -14.55 -2.60
N ALA A 49 -42.44 -13.63 -1.80
CA ALA A 49 -41.04 -13.24 -1.87
C ALA A 49 -40.22 -14.53 -1.78
N ASP A 50 -39.63 -14.91 -2.91
CA ASP A 50 -38.73 -16.05 -3.01
C ASP A 50 -37.60 -15.78 -2.01
N VAL A 51 -37.67 -16.40 -0.82
CA VAL A 51 -36.79 -16.08 0.31
C VAL A 51 -35.38 -16.49 -0.07
N MET A 52 -34.63 -15.55 -0.66
CA MET A 52 -33.23 -15.76 -0.96
C MET A 52 -32.48 -15.97 0.37
N PRO A 53 -31.65 -17.01 0.48
CA PRO A 53 -30.91 -17.25 1.71
C PRO A 53 -30.00 -16.06 2.02
N GLU A 54 -29.99 -15.61 3.28
CA GLU A 54 -29.09 -14.55 3.73
C GLU A 54 -27.64 -14.92 3.36
N PRO A 55 -26.86 -13.98 2.80
CA PRO A 55 -25.47 -14.25 2.49
C PRO A 55 -24.70 -14.58 3.78
N PRO A 56 -23.77 -15.55 3.74
CA PRO A 56 -23.04 -15.96 4.93
C PRO A 56 -22.27 -14.79 5.54
N LYS A 57 -22.47 -14.57 6.84
CA LYS A 57 -21.78 -13.54 7.62
C LYS A 57 -20.33 -13.97 7.85
N PHE A 58 -19.39 -13.37 7.12
CA PHE A 58 -17.97 -13.62 7.31
C PHE A 58 -17.39 -12.67 8.37
N ASN A 59 -17.00 -13.21 9.54
CA ASN A 59 -16.20 -12.47 10.51
C ASN A 59 -14.77 -12.31 10.00
N ARG A 60 -14.55 -11.29 9.18
CA ARG A 60 -13.23 -10.91 8.67
C ARG A 60 -12.50 -10.19 9.81
N GLY A 61 -11.60 -10.89 10.48
CA GLY A 61 -10.77 -10.32 11.54
C GLY A 61 -9.95 -9.10 11.08
N PRO A 62 -9.20 -8.46 12.01
CA PRO A 62 -8.40 -7.28 11.67
C PRO A 62 -7.33 -7.60 10.62
N ARG A 63 -7.01 -6.62 9.78
CA ARG A 63 -5.99 -6.74 8.73
C ARG A 63 -4.59 -6.73 9.34
N GLN A 64 -3.71 -7.61 8.85
CA GLN A 64 -2.28 -7.59 9.18
C GLN A 64 -1.52 -6.70 8.19
N SER A 65 -0.49 -6.03 8.69
CA SER A 65 0.40 -5.21 7.85
C SER A 65 1.51 -6.05 7.24
N VAL A 66 1.89 -5.74 6.00
CA VAL A 66 3.02 -6.34 5.28
C VAL A 66 3.96 -5.22 4.81
N SER A 67 5.26 -5.51 4.71
CA SER A 67 6.27 -4.54 4.28
C SER A 67 7.27 -5.19 3.33
N ALA A 68 7.77 -4.40 2.38
CA ALA A 68 8.85 -4.80 1.47
C ALA A 68 10.22 -4.34 2.02
N GLU A 69 11.30 -4.85 1.43
CA GLU A 69 12.65 -4.37 1.71
C GLU A 69 12.80 -2.88 1.35
N ALA A 70 13.53 -2.14 2.17
CA ALA A 70 13.76 -0.72 1.95
C ALA A 70 15.06 -0.51 1.16
N TYR A 71 14.99 0.26 0.07
CA TYR A 71 16.18 0.79 -0.60
C TYR A 71 16.64 2.09 0.09
N GLY A 72 17.95 2.35 0.17
CA GLY A 72 18.49 3.54 0.82
C GLY A 72 19.95 3.35 1.26
N GLN A 73 20.34 3.99 2.36
CA GLN A 73 21.72 3.93 2.88
C GLN A 73 22.21 2.49 3.15
N TRP A 74 21.28 1.58 3.49
CA TRP A 74 21.58 0.21 3.90
C TRP A 74 21.36 -0.82 2.79
N ASN A 75 20.61 -0.47 1.74
CA ASN A 75 20.40 -1.27 0.53
C ASN A 75 20.47 -0.34 -0.68
N VAL A 76 21.71 -0.03 -1.08
CA VAL A 76 21.98 0.92 -2.15
C VAL A 76 21.65 0.25 -3.47
N LYS A 77 20.84 0.92 -4.30
CA LYS A 77 20.59 0.49 -5.67
C LYS A 77 21.92 0.44 -6.43
N ALA A 78 22.40 -0.77 -6.69
CA ALA A 78 23.56 -1.01 -7.54
C ALA A 78 23.15 -1.07 -9.02
N ALA A 79 24.12 -0.97 -9.91
CA ALA A 79 23.91 -1.31 -11.31
C ALA A 79 23.52 -2.80 -11.40
N PHE A 80 22.26 -3.07 -11.74
CA PHE A 80 21.73 -4.41 -11.89
C PHE A 80 21.59 -4.74 -13.37
N SER A 81 22.19 -5.86 -13.79
CA SER A 81 21.93 -6.47 -15.09
C SER A 81 21.03 -7.67 -14.87
N ALA A 82 19.85 -7.67 -15.48
CA ALA A 82 18.95 -8.82 -15.42
C ALA A 82 19.64 -10.07 -16.00
N PRO A 83 19.47 -11.25 -15.39
CA PRO A 83 19.97 -12.49 -15.95
C PRO A 83 19.21 -12.81 -17.25
N VAL A 84 19.90 -13.44 -18.21
CA VAL A 84 19.29 -13.89 -19.46
C VAL A 84 19.39 -15.40 -19.52
N TYR A 85 18.25 -16.07 -19.58
CA TYR A 85 18.16 -17.51 -19.81
C TYR A 85 17.57 -17.75 -21.18
N GLU A 86 18.31 -18.43 -22.06
CA GLU A 86 17.85 -18.76 -23.40
C GLU A 86 16.52 -19.50 -23.36
N LYS A 87 15.61 -19.14 -24.26
CA LYS A 87 14.27 -19.73 -24.39
C LYS A 87 13.92 -19.94 -25.83
N THR A 88 13.18 -21.01 -26.09
CA THR A 88 12.52 -21.19 -27.38
C THR A 88 11.43 -20.14 -27.59
N VAL A 89 11.04 -19.92 -28.84
CA VAL A 89 9.95 -19.00 -29.20
C VAL A 89 8.63 -19.41 -28.51
N GLU A 90 8.37 -20.72 -28.44
CA GLU A 90 7.19 -21.27 -27.78
C GLU A 90 7.18 -20.99 -26.28
N GLN A 91 8.33 -21.15 -25.61
CA GLN A 91 8.46 -20.83 -24.19
C GLN A 91 8.23 -19.34 -23.92
N LYS A 92 8.79 -18.45 -24.75
CA LYS A 92 8.56 -17.00 -24.63
C LYS A 92 7.09 -16.65 -24.77
N SER A 93 6.44 -17.13 -25.84
CA SER A 93 5.02 -16.87 -26.09
C SER A 93 4.12 -17.40 -24.98
N ARG A 94 4.43 -18.57 -24.41
CA ARG A 94 3.69 -19.12 -23.27
C ARG A 94 3.82 -18.26 -22.02
N ILE A 95 5.03 -17.77 -21.73
CA ILE A 95 5.29 -16.91 -20.56
C ILE A 95 4.57 -15.57 -20.74
N GLU A 96 4.74 -14.91 -21.89
CA GLU A 96 4.11 -13.63 -22.21
C GLU A 96 2.58 -13.68 -22.03
N LYS A 97 1.93 -14.69 -22.62
CA LYS A 97 0.47 -14.90 -22.46
C LYS A 97 0.04 -15.09 -21.00
N SER A 98 0.90 -15.71 -20.18
CA SER A 98 0.60 -15.99 -18.78
C SER A 98 0.69 -14.73 -17.91
N ILE A 99 1.62 -13.83 -18.22
CA ILE A 99 1.88 -12.63 -17.39
C ILE A 99 1.13 -11.39 -17.90
N GLU A 100 0.68 -11.35 -19.16
CA GLU A 100 -0.12 -10.26 -19.73
C GLU A 100 -1.42 -10.02 -18.95
N GLN A 101 -2.02 -11.08 -18.41
CA GLN A 101 -3.25 -10.99 -17.62
C GLN A 101 -2.99 -10.53 -16.17
N VAL A 102 -1.75 -10.51 -15.72
CA VAL A 102 -1.39 -10.21 -14.33
C VAL A 102 -1.15 -8.71 -14.17
N PHE A 103 -1.88 -8.09 -13.24
CA PHE A 103 -1.89 -6.63 -13.06
C PHE A 103 -0.51 -6.01 -12.81
N LEU A 104 0.43 -6.75 -12.19
CA LEU A 104 1.79 -6.28 -11.93
C LEU A 104 2.57 -5.96 -13.20
N PHE A 105 2.26 -6.60 -14.33
CA PHE A 105 3.02 -6.46 -15.58
C PHE A 105 2.30 -5.61 -16.64
N GLN A 106 1.07 -5.15 -16.39
CA GLN A 106 0.26 -4.40 -17.37
C GLN A 106 0.84 -3.02 -17.71
N ALA A 107 1.63 -2.44 -16.81
CA ALA A 107 2.24 -1.13 -17.00
C ALA A 107 3.62 -1.19 -17.68
N LEU A 108 4.16 -2.39 -17.94
CA LEU A 108 5.46 -2.54 -18.56
C LEU A 108 5.40 -2.25 -20.04
N ASP A 109 6.41 -1.58 -20.56
CA ASP A 109 6.60 -1.47 -22.01
C ASP A 109 7.13 -2.79 -22.61
N LYS A 110 7.31 -2.82 -23.93
CA LYS A 110 7.77 -4.03 -24.63
C LYS A 110 9.19 -4.44 -24.26
N GLU A 111 10.07 -3.49 -23.98
CA GLU A 111 11.48 -3.75 -23.65
C GLU A 111 11.62 -4.27 -22.21
N GLU A 112 10.88 -3.65 -21.29
CA GLU A 112 10.75 -4.08 -19.89
C GLU A 112 10.11 -5.47 -19.82
N MET A 113 9.02 -5.70 -20.56
CA MET A 113 8.38 -7.00 -20.64
C MET A 113 9.35 -8.07 -21.14
N ASN A 114 10.08 -7.80 -22.23
CA ASN A 114 11.06 -8.72 -22.76
C ASN A 114 12.19 -9.01 -21.75
N THR A 115 12.64 -7.99 -21.02
CA THR A 115 13.65 -8.15 -19.96
C THR A 115 13.17 -9.12 -18.88
N VAL A 116 11.91 -8.97 -18.42
CA VAL A 116 11.30 -9.86 -17.43
C VAL A 116 11.14 -11.28 -17.98
N VAL A 117 10.64 -11.43 -19.21
CA VAL A 117 10.46 -12.73 -19.86
C VAL A 117 11.77 -13.50 -19.94
N LEU A 118 12.86 -12.84 -20.35
CA LEU A 118 14.20 -13.45 -20.45
C LEU A 118 14.78 -13.81 -19.08
N ALA A 119 14.46 -13.04 -18.05
CA ALA A 119 14.95 -13.24 -16.68
C ALA A 119 14.28 -14.41 -15.94
N PHE A 120 13.09 -14.87 -16.37
CA PHE A 120 12.47 -16.03 -15.75
C PHE A 120 13.33 -17.29 -15.94
N LYS A 121 13.54 -18.03 -14.85
CA LYS A 121 14.26 -19.31 -14.86
C LYS A 121 13.27 -20.45 -14.65
N GLU A 122 13.30 -21.43 -15.54
CA GLU A 122 12.53 -22.67 -15.34
C GLU A 122 13.14 -23.45 -14.17
N LYS A 123 12.28 -23.89 -13.24
CA LYS A 123 12.67 -24.73 -12.12
C LYS A 123 12.19 -26.14 -12.40
N THR A 124 13.12 -27.08 -12.49
CA THR A 124 12.86 -28.52 -12.60
C THR A 124 12.56 -29.12 -11.24
#